data_AF-A0A938CU91-F1
#
_entry.id   AF-A0A938CU91-F1
#
_cell.length_a   1.000
_cell.length_b   1.000
_cell.length_c   1.000
_cell.angle_alpha   90.00
_cell.angle_beta   90.00
_cell.angle_gamma   90.00
#
_symmetry.space_group_name_H-M   'P 1'
#
loop_
_entity.id
_entity.type
_entity.pdbx_description
1 polymer ?
#
loop_
_entity_poly.entity_id
_entity_poly.type
_entity_poly.pdbx_seq_one_letter_code
_entity_poly.pdbx_strand_id
1 'polypeptide(L)'
;MSRPQTRTLNSLLFQRGDCMEYVKPGSQFRRVLADRTVETAEVISVHTDQQGIPHLRYRVDFMRPNRQRYVEGPRVLSVRSFFDLYRDRVPLGAA
;
A
#
# COMPACT_ATOMS: atom_id res chain seq x y z
N MET A 1 -7.04 -27.45 16.33
CA MET A 1 -7.19 -25.98 16.10
C MET A 1 -6.80 -25.69 14.66
N SER A 2 -7.77 -25.45 13.78
CA SER A 2 -7.51 -25.16 12.35
C SER A 2 -7.01 -23.73 12.19
N ARG A 3 -5.87 -23.54 11.52
CA ARG A 3 -5.34 -22.20 11.23
C ARG A 3 -6.34 -21.41 10.36
N PRO A 4 -6.53 -20.10 10.60
CA PRO A 4 -7.22 -19.22 9.68
C PRO A 4 -6.66 -19.36 8.26
N GLN A 5 -7.50 -19.75 7.30
CA GLN A 5 -7.11 -19.74 5.88
C GLN A 5 -7.25 -18.30 5.37
N THR A 6 -6.18 -17.51 5.46
CA THR A 6 -6.08 -16.24 4.72
C THR A 6 -5.86 -16.56 3.24
N ARG A 7 -6.68 -15.97 2.36
CA ARG A 7 -6.56 -16.18 0.91
C ARG A 7 -5.66 -15.12 0.30
N THR A 8 -4.52 -15.54 -0.27
CA THR A 8 -3.65 -14.65 -1.03
C THR A 8 -4.26 -14.37 -2.40
N LEU A 9 -4.15 -13.11 -2.87
CA LEU A 9 -4.60 -12.68 -4.18
C LEU A 9 -3.39 -12.22 -5.01
N ASN A 10 -3.43 -12.48 -6.32
CA ASN A 10 -2.40 -11.98 -7.25
C ASN A 10 -2.54 -10.46 -7.48
N SER A 11 -3.77 -9.97 -7.39
CA SER A 11 -4.14 -8.56 -7.57
C SER A 11 -5.53 -8.27 -7.02
N LEU A 12 -5.86 -6.99 -6.93
CA LEU A 12 -7.17 -6.46 -6.56
C LEU A 12 -7.57 -5.33 -7.50
N LEU A 13 -8.85 -5.29 -7.85
CA LEU A 13 -9.51 -4.09 -8.38
C LEU A 13 -10.23 -3.42 -7.22
N PHE A 14 -9.98 -2.13 -7.04
CA PHE A 14 -10.60 -1.33 -5.98
C PHE A 14 -11.17 -0.04 -6.56
N GLN A 15 -12.42 0.26 -6.22
CA GLN A 15 -13.05 1.51 -6.63
C GLN A 15 -12.83 2.59 -5.55
N ARG A 16 -12.37 3.76 -5.98
CA ARG A 16 -12.19 4.95 -5.14
C ARG A 16 -12.86 6.14 -5.82
N GLY A 17 -14.06 6.50 -5.34
CA GLY A 17 -14.92 7.45 -6.04
C GLY A 17 -15.26 6.92 -7.43
N ASP A 18 -15.04 7.75 -8.45
CA ASP A 18 -15.28 7.40 -9.86
C ASP A 18 -14.08 6.72 -10.53
N CYS A 19 -12.97 6.51 -9.81
CA CYS A 19 -11.76 5.89 -10.33
C CYS A 19 -11.63 4.42 -9.90
N MET A 20 -11.22 3.56 -10.83
CA MET A 20 -10.89 2.16 -10.57
C MET A 20 -9.37 1.98 -10.51
N GLU A 21 -8.89 1.42 -9.40
CA GLU A 21 -7.47 1.16 -9.14
C GLU A 21 -7.17 -0.34 -9.25
N TYR A 22 -6.24 -0.70 -10.14
CA TYR A 22 -5.68 -2.05 -10.18
C TYR A 22 -4.41 -2.12 -9.33
N VAL A 23 -4.44 -2.95 -8.27
CA VAL A 23 -3.37 -3.11 -7.29
C VAL A 23 -2.80 -4.52 -7.37
N LYS A 24 -1.48 -4.62 -7.47
CA LYS A 24 -0.72 -5.88 -7.42
C LYS A 24 0.57 -5.70 -6.63
N PRO A 25 1.25 -6.78 -6.19
CA PRO A 25 2.61 -6.69 -5.68
C PRO A 25 3.52 -5.84 -6.60
N GLY A 26 4.35 -4.99 -6.02
CA GLY A 26 5.19 -4.01 -6.70
C GLY A 26 4.49 -2.69 -7.07
N SER A 27 3.17 -2.57 -6.89
CA SER A 27 2.49 -1.27 -7.09
C SER A 27 2.98 -0.28 -6.04
N GLN A 28 3.26 0.96 -6.47
CA GLN A 28 3.74 2.01 -5.59
C GLN A 28 2.74 3.17 -5.51
N PHE A 29 2.56 3.66 -4.30
CA PHE A 29 1.71 4.81 -3.98
C PHE A 29 2.47 5.74 -3.04
N ARG A 30 2.21 7.03 -3.10
CA ARG A 30 2.86 8.02 -2.25
C ARG A 30 1.87 8.88 -1.49
N ARG A 31 2.39 9.49 -0.43
CA ARG A 31 1.78 10.64 0.23
C ARG A 31 2.88 11.61 0.66
N VAL A 32 2.51 12.88 0.75
CA VAL A 32 3.39 13.94 1.25
C VAL A 32 2.82 14.43 2.58
N LEU A 33 3.63 14.40 3.63
CA LEU A 33 3.25 14.88 4.95
C LEU A 33 3.46 16.40 5.08
N ALA A 34 2.89 17.00 6.14
CA ALA A 34 2.97 18.43 6.39
C ALA A 34 4.42 18.96 6.54
N ASP A 35 5.33 18.11 7.02
CA ASP A 35 6.77 18.41 7.17
C ASP A 35 7.58 18.19 5.87
N ARG A 36 6.90 17.98 4.74
CA ARG A 36 7.47 17.65 3.42
C ARG A 36 8.18 16.29 3.37
N THR A 37 7.99 15.43 4.37
CA THR A 37 8.37 14.02 4.25
C THR A 37 7.52 13.36 3.16
N VAL A 38 8.19 12.73 2.19
CA VAL A 38 7.54 11.89 1.18
C VAL A 38 7.60 10.45 1.65
N GLU A 39 6.44 9.82 1.77
CA GLU A 39 6.34 8.39 2.00
C GLU A 39 5.92 7.69 0.71
N THR A 40 6.71 6.71 0.27
CA THR A 40 6.39 5.85 -0.87
C THR A 40 6.13 4.44 -0.37
N ALA A 41 4.86 4.04 -0.39
CA ALA A 41 4.41 2.70 -0.05
C ALA A 41 4.51 1.77 -1.26
N GLU A 42 5.21 0.65 -1.10
CA GLU A 42 5.25 -0.43 -2.08
C GLU A 42 4.44 -1.63 -1.57
N VAL A 43 3.45 -2.04 -2.36
CA VAL A 43 2.62 -3.20 -2.07
C VAL A 43 3.48 -4.46 -2.23
N ILE A 44 3.59 -5.26 -1.16
CA ILE A 44 4.32 -6.53 -1.15
C ILE A 44 3.37 -7.68 -1.48
N SER A 45 2.19 -7.71 -0.86
CA SER A 45 1.19 -8.74 -1.11
C SER A 45 -0.22 -8.26 -0.81
N VAL A 46 -1.16 -9.01 -1.35
CA VAL A 46 -2.59 -8.76 -1.22
C VAL A 46 -3.24 -10.02 -0.68
N HIS A 47 -4.09 -9.89 0.34
CA HIS A 47 -4.79 -11.03 0.92
C HIS A 47 -6.17 -10.63 1.43
N THR A 48 -7.04 -11.60 1.59
CA THR A 48 -8.34 -11.43 2.25
C THR A 48 -8.29 -12.11 3.61
N ASP A 49 -8.84 -11.44 4.62
CA ASP A 49 -9.01 -12.04 5.95
C ASP A 49 -10.21 -13.00 5.99
N GLN A 50 -10.51 -13.54 7.18
CA GLN A 50 -11.63 -14.46 7.37
C GLN A 50 -13.01 -13.82 7.17
N GLN A 51 -13.09 -12.49 7.24
CA GLN A 51 -14.33 -11.72 7.10
C GLN A 51 -14.55 -11.27 5.65
N GLY A 52 -13.66 -11.62 4.73
CA GLY A 52 -13.75 -11.18 3.34
C GLY A 52 -13.15 -9.80 3.10
N ILE A 53 -12.51 -9.18 4.09
CA ILE A 53 -11.96 -7.83 3.97
C ILE A 53 -10.59 -7.91 3.31
N PRO A 54 -10.37 -7.21 2.18
CA PRO A 54 -9.09 -7.20 1.51
C PRO A 54 -8.08 -6.31 2.24
N HIS A 55 -6.87 -6.84 2.38
CA HIS A 55 -5.73 -6.25 3.07
C HIS A 55 -4.50 -6.20 2.18
N LEU A 56 -3.71 -5.15 2.33
CA LEU A 56 -2.42 -4.95 1.68
C LEU A 56 -1.32 -5.09 2.71
N ARG A 57 -0.32 -5.94 2.42
CA ARG A 57 0.97 -5.92 3.08
C ARG A 57 1.90 -5.04 2.27
N TYR A 58 2.59 -4.11 2.89
CA TYR A 58 3.42 -3.11 2.19
C TYR A 58 4.64 -2.70 3.02
N ARG A 59 5.67 -2.18 2.34
CA ARG A 59 6.78 -1.44 2.98
C ARG A 59 6.70 0.03 2.60
N VAL A 60 7.30 0.90 3.40
CA VAL A 60 7.29 2.34 3.16
C VAL A 60 8.71 2.85 3.10
N ASP A 61 9.01 3.55 2.02
CA ASP A 61 10.22 4.34 1.87
C ASP A 61 9.97 5.78 2.32
N PHE A 62 10.81 6.30 3.19
CA PHE A 62 10.70 7.67 3.70
C PHE A 62 11.84 8.51 3.16
N MET A 63 11.47 9.56 2.43
CA MET A 63 12.38 10.61 1.99
C MET A 63 12.05 11.91 2.73
N ARG A 64 12.97 12.35 3.58
CA ARG A 64 12.81 13.56 4.41
C ARG A 64 13.77 14.66 3.94
N PRO A 65 13.37 15.94 4.00
CA PRO A 65 14.32 17.03 3.79
C PRO A 65 15.47 16.92 4.81
N ASN A 66 16.72 16.94 4.31
CA ASN A 66 17.94 16.95 5.12
C ASN A 66 18.15 15.72 6.03
N ARG A 67 17.52 14.58 5.77
CA ARG A 67 17.82 13.32 6.46
C ARG A 67 17.99 12.18 5.48
N GLN A 68 18.67 11.13 5.93
CA GLN A 68 18.85 9.92 5.15
C GLN A 68 17.50 9.24 4.88
N ARG A 69 17.40 8.69 3.67
CA ARG A 69 16.34 7.79 3.26
C ARG A 69 16.33 6.57 4.16
N TYR A 70 15.15 6.15 4.61
CA TYR A 70 15.01 4.88 5.35
C TYR A 70 13.76 4.12 4.90
N VAL A 71 13.82 2.79 5.00
CA VAL A 71 12.71 1.89 4.66
C VAL A 71 12.17 1.27 5.93
N GLU A 72 10.85 1.23 6.07
CA GLU A 72 10.15 0.62 7.20
C GLU A 72 9.11 -0.40 6.75
N GLY A 73 8.82 -1.35 7.63
CA GLY A 73 7.82 -2.40 7.44
C GLY A 73 8.41 -3.81 7.48
N PRO A 74 7.63 -4.83 7.08
CA PRO A 74 6.32 -4.73 6.45
C PRO A 74 5.17 -4.40 7.40
N ARG A 75 4.24 -3.56 6.93
CA ARG A 75 2.99 -3.18 7.59
C ARG A 75 1.79 -3.83 6.88
N VAL A 76 0.64 -3.89 7.55
CA VAL A 76 -0.62 -4.38 6.97
C VAL A 76 -1.75 -3.39 7.25
N LEU A 77 -2.54 -3.08 6.23
CA LEU A 77 -3.77 -2.30 6.35
C LEU A 77 -4.87 -2.91 5.49
N SER A 78 -6.13 -2.62 5.82
CA SER A 78 -7.22 -2.82 4.87
C SER A 78 -6.96 -1.99 3.60
N VAL A 79 -7.44 -2.46 2.45
CA VAL A 79 -7.29 -1.72 1.19
C VAL A 79 -7.86 -0.31 1.29
N ARG A 80 -9.02 -0.16 1.94
CA ARG A 80 -9.66 1.14 2.14
C ARG A 80 -8.76 2.08 2.94
N SER A 81 -8.30 1.63 4.12
CA SER A 81 -7.42 2.42 4.97
C SER A 81 -6.11 2.77 4.29
N PHE A 82 -5.55 1.86 3.48
CA PHE A 82 -4.36 2.14 2.69
C PHE A 82 -4.58 3.30 1.72
N PHE A 83 -5.69 3.30 0.97
CA PHE A 83 -6.01 4.35 0.00
C PHE A 83 -6.45 5.68 0.63
N ASP A 84 -6.94 5.66 1.86
CA ASP A 84 -7.18 6.89 2.62
C ASP A 84 -5.86 7.63 2.89
N LEU A 85 -4.77 6.88 3.12
CA LEU A 85 -3.43 7.42 3.41
C LEU A 85 -2.61 7.71 2.14
N TYR A 86 -2.52 6.76 1.22
CA TYR A 86 -1.64 6.82 0.05
C TYR A 86 -2.45 7.05 -1.23
N ARG A 87 -2.75 8.32 -1.50
CA ARG A 87 -3.70 8.67 -2.56
C ARG A 87 -3.08 8.72 -3.95
N ASP A 88 -1.80 9.05 -4.04
CA ASP A 88 -1.15 9.28 -5.32
C ASP A 88 -0.48 8.01 -5.82
N ARG A 89 -0.86 7.52 -7.00
CA ARG A 89 -0.16 6.42 -7.65
C ARG A 89 1.18 6.92 -8.19
N VAL A 90 2.24 6.16 -7.98
CA VAL A 90 3.55 6.44 -8.55
C VAL A 90 3.64 5.74 -9.92
N PRO A 91 3.84 6.47 -11.03
CA PRO A 91 4.06 5.86 -12.33
C PRO A 91 5.34 5.01 -12.31
N LEU A 92 5.32 3.85 -12.97
CA LEU A 92 6.53 3.09 -13.24
C LEU A 92 7.48 3.97 -14.07
N GLY A 93 8.67 4.26 -13.55
CA GLY A 93 9.72 5.02 -14.24
C GLY A 93 9.90 6.48 -13.78
N ALA A 94 9.14 6.95 -12.80
CA ALA A 94 9.40 8.25 -12.15
C ALA A 94 10.44 8.07 -11.02
N ALA A 95 11.71 7.89 -11.41
CA ALA A 95 12.87 7.92 -10.52
C ALA A 95 13.82 9.03 -10.99
#